data_AF-A0A9P0YRD7-F1
#
_entry.id   AF-A0A9P0YRD7-F1
#
_cell.length_a   1.000
_cell.length_b   1.000
_cell.length_c   1.000
_cell.angle_alpha   90.00
_cell.angle_beta   90.00
_cell.angle_gamma   90.00
#
_symmetry.space_group_name_H-M   'P 1'
#
loop_
_entity.id
_entity.type
_entity.pdbx_description
1 polymer ?
#
loop_
_entity_poly.entity_id
_entity_poly.type
_entity_poly.pdbx_seq_one_letter_code
_entity_poly.pdbx_strand_id
1 'polypeptide(L)'
;MPIKLKGLALGNLGIGTPGIDQGDYLWYHGVISPEAYTMAKNVCNVAEALYEEHHGKLSKKCEKTMKMLGKEMGPEFNMDSLLFTKSDSSQSVTSETKNGDPCLPNYTPVYLNKPEVQKALHANKTCLPYRWDSCDGPLNILPAYETKNFNTLASLLRRHIRILLYSGDQDVANPVVETRKFTYMLAK
;
A
#
# COMPACT_ATOMS: atom_id res chain seq x y z
N MET A 1 -4.41 -13.87 -32.10
CA MET A 1 -5.66 -14.38 -31.48
C MET A 1 -6.09 -13.40 -30.39
N PRO A 2 -7.39 -13.06 -30.26
CA PRO A 2 -7.85 -12.17 -29.20
C PRO A 2 -7.81 -12.86 -27.82
N ILE A 3 -7.45 -12.10 -26.78
CA ILE A 3 -7.40 -12.58 -25.39
C ILE A 3 -8.82 -12.86 -24.89
N LYS A 4 -9.07 -14.09 -24.42
CA LYS A 4 -10.36 -14.50 -23.82
C LYS A 4 -10.35 -14.30 -22.30
N LEU A 5 -10.53 -13.06 -21.86
CA LEU A 5 -10.58 -12.72 -20.44
C LEU A 5 -11.75 -13.44 -19.73
N LYS A 6 -11.49 -14.02 -18.56
CA LYS A 6 -12.48 -14.79 -17.78
C LYS A 6 -12.78 -14.21 -16.40
N GLY A 7 -11.87 -13.42 -15.85
CA GLY A 7 -12.05 -12.77 -14.57
C GLY A 7 -10.83 -11.98 -14.14
N LEU A 8 -11.00 -11.21 -13.06
CA LEU A 8 -9.96 -10.44 -12.40
C LEU A 8 -10.03 -10.70 -10.89
N ALA A 9 -8.87 -10.69 -10.23
CA ALA A 9 -8.77 -10.64 -8.78
C ALA A 9 -7.91 -9.44 -8.41
N LEU A 10 -8.43 -8.56 -7.54
CA LEU A 10 -7.77 -7.31 -7.15
C LEU A 10 -7.64 -7.29 -5.62
N GLY A 11 -6.40 -7.31 -5.15
CA GLY A 11 -6.06 -7.24 -3.74
C GLY A 11 -5.92 -5.79 -3.28
N ASN A 12 -6.40 -5.49 -2.08
CA ASN A 12 -6.13 -4.24 -1.37
C ASN A 12 -6.47 -3.00 -2.20
N LEU A 13 -7.60 -3.10 -2.92
CA LEU A 13 -8.04 -2.05 -3.84
C LEU A 13 -8.56 -0.85 -3.05
N GLY A 14 -7.87 0.28 -3.14
CA GLY A 14 -8.31 1.56 -2.58
C GLY A 14 -9.41 2.25 -3.41
N ILE A 15 -10.06 3.24 -2.82
CA ILE A 15 -11.16 4.00 -3.47
C ILE A 15 -10.65 5.06 -4.47
N GLY A 16 -9.33 5.16 -4.64
CA GLY A 16 -8.67 6.02 -5.62
C GLY A 16 -7.76 7.08 -5.01
N THR A 17 -7.95 7.46 -3.75
CA THR A 17 -7.03 8.37 -3.07
C THR A 17 -6.38 7.64 -1.91
N PRO A 18 -5.08 7.32 -2.00
CA PRO A 18 -4.36 6.68 -0.90
C PRO A 18 -4.48 7.51 0.37
N GLY A 19 -4.74 6.89 1.51
CA GLY A 19 -4.67 7.55 2.80
C GLY A 19 -5.94 8.25 3.30
N ILE A 20 -7.07 8.17 2.57
CA ILE A 20 -8.33 8.80 3.03
C ILE A 20 -8.85 8.14 4.30
N ASP A 21 -8.86 6.81 4.35
CA ASP A 21 -9.48 6.05 5.46
C ASP A 21 -8.46 5.55 6.50
N GLN A 22 -7.18 5.92 6.36
CA GLN A 22 -6.13 5.47 7.28
C GLN A 22 -6.33 5.96 8.71
N GLY A 23 -6.73 7.22 8.90
CA GLY A 23 -6.99 7.75 10.25
C GLY A 23 -8.14 7.02 10.96
N ASP A 24 -9.23 6.74 10.24
CA ASP A 24 -10.36 5.95 10.78
C ASP A 24 -9.90 4.53 11.10
N TYR A 25 -9.14 3.90 10.20
CA TYR A 25 -8.66 2.53 10.38
C TYR A 25 -7.72 2.41 11.60
N LEU A 26 -6.73 3.30 11.73
CA LEU A 26 -5.82 3.34 12.88
C LEU A 26 -6.57 3.55 14.20
N TRP A 27 -7.58 4.42 14.22
CA TRP A 27 -8.40 4.69 15.40
C TRP A 27 -9.21 3.46 15.82
N TYR A 28 -9.93 2.83 14.89
CA TYR A 28 -10.75 1.65 15.21
C TYR A 28 -9.92 0.42 15.61
N HIS A 29 -8.62 0.41 15.31
CA HIS A 29 -7.69 -0.63 15.76
C HIS A 29 -6.90 -0.23 17.01
N GLY A 30 -7.21 0.90 17.65
CA GLY A 30 -6.59 1.34 18.90
C GLY A 30 -5.11 1.72 18.77
N VAL A 31 -4.65 2.06 17.55
CA VAL A 31 -3.25 2.43 17.29
C VAL A 31 -2.97 3.88 17.68
N ILE A 32 -3.96 4.75 17.52
CA ILE A 32 -3.82 6.20 17.75
C ILE A 32 -4.80 6.70 18.81
N SER A 33 -4.45 7.80 19.46
CA SER A 33 -5.25 8.48 20.48
C SER A 33 -6.47 9.21 19.88
N PRO A 34 -7.49 9.56 20.70
CA PRO A 34 -8.58 10.42 20.26
C PRO A 34 -8.11 11.77 19.71
N GLU A 35 -7.03 12.33 20.28
CA GLU A 35 -6.44 13.58 19.85
C GLU A 35 -5.80 13.46 18.46
N ALA A 36 -5.02 12.40 18.23
CA ALA A 36 -4.42 12.11 16.92
C ALA A 36 -5.49 11.78 15.88
N TYR A 37 -6.52 11.04 16.26
CA TYR A 37 -7.66 10.77 15.39
C TYR A 37 -8.37 12.07 14.98
N THR A 38 -8.63 12.97 15.94
CA THR A 38 -9.26 14.27 15.67
C THR A 38 -8.41 15.11 14.72
N MET A 39 -7.08 15.11 14.89
CA MET A 39 -6.15 15.79 14.00
C MET A 39 -6.19 15.19 12.58
N ALA A 40 -6.07 13.86 12.47
CA ALA A 40 -6.10 13.16 11.19
C ALA A 40 -7.45 13.30 10.46
N LYS A 41 -8.56 13.41 11.20
CA LYS A 41 -9.91 13.51 10.64
C LYS A 41 -10.27 14.93 10.20
N ASN A 42 -9.90 15.94 11.00
CA ASN A 42 -10.45 17.29 10.85
C ASN A 42 -9.41 18.34 10.44
N VAL A 43 -8.11 18.06 10.56
CA VAL A 43 -7.05 19.04 10.30
C VAL A 43 -6.32 18.73 8.99
N CYS A 44 -5.78 17.51 8.88
CA CYS A 44 -5.14 17.02 7.67
C CYS A 44 -5.08 15.50 7.70
N ASN A 45 -5.73 14.84 6.73
CA ASN A 45 -5.64 13.38 6.60
C ASN A 45 -4.38 12.98 5.81
N VAL A 46 -4.07 11.68 5.78
CA VAL A 46 -2.86 11.19 5.12
C VAL A 46 -2.91 11.45 3.61
N ALA A 47 -4.08 11.35 2.97
CA ALA A 47 -4.25 11.68 1.57
C ALA A 47 -3.85 13.14 1.23
N GLU A 48 -4.30 14.09 2.05
CA GLU A 48 -3.97 15.52 1.89
C GLU A 48 -2.48 15.77 2.12
N ALA A 49 -1.90 15.15 3.16
CA ALA A 49 -0.46 15.27 3.43
C ALA A 49 0.39 14.74 2.27
N LEU A 50 0.06 13.55 1.75
CA LEU A 50 0.73 12.95 0.59
C LEU A 50 0.61 13.84 -0.65
N TYR A 51 -0.58 14.40 -0.91
CA TYR A 51 -0.79 15.29 -2.03
C TYR A 51 0.04 16.59 -1.92
N GLU A 52 0.05 17.23 -0.75
CA GLU A 52 0.84 18.46 -0.50
C GLU A 52 2.35 18.23 -0.61
N GLU A 53 2.84 17.10 -0.07
CA GLU A 53 4.25 16.71 -0.15
C GLU A 53 4.68 16.51 -1.60
N HIS A 54 3.85 15.88 -2.42
CA HIS A 54 4.16 15.64 -3.83
C HIS A 54 4.10 16.90 -4.71
N HIS A 55 3.21 17.85 -4.39
CA HIS A 55 2.99 19.05 -5.19
C HIS A 55 3.75 20.29 -4.69
N GLY A 56 4.66 20.11 -3.74
CA GLY A 56 5.63 21.15 -3.38
C GLY A 56 6.03 21.08 -1.92
N LYS A 57 5.18 21.61 -1.03
CA LYS A 57 5.53 21.76 0.38
C LYS A 57 4.37 21.37 1.28
N LEU A 58 4.67 20.45 2.20
CA LEU A 58 3.79 20.09 3.29
C LEU A 58 3.46 21.31 4.16
N SER A 59 2.17 21.57 4.35
CA SER A 59 1.70 22.64 5.21
C SER A 59 2.03 22.36 6.67
N LYS A 60 2.16 23.42 7.49
CA LYS A 60 2.44 23.28 8.94
C LYS A 60 1.36 22.45 9.66
N LYS A 61 0.11 22.48 9.18
CA LYS A 61 -0.99 21.70 9.76
C LYS A 61 -0.83 20.21 9.47
N CYS A 62 -0.43 19.85 8.24
CA CYS A 62 -0.19 18.47 7.85
C CYS A 62 1.10 17.95 8.49
N GLU A 63 2.16 18.74 8.52
CA GLU A 63 3.40 18.40 9.23
C GLU A 63 3.13 18.10 10.71
N LYS A 64 2.36 18.95 11.41
CA LYS A 64 1.98 18.71 12.80
C LYS A 64 1.16 17.42 12.97
N THR A 65 0.23 17.16 12.05
CA THR A 65 -0.64 15.98 12.11
C THR A 65 0.15 14.69 11.86
N MET A 66 0.94 14.64 10.78
CA MET A 66 1.78 13.49 10.45
C MET A 66 2.85 13.22 11.52
N LYS A 67 3.40 14.28 12.14
CA LYS A 67 4.32 14.13 13.27
C LYS A 67 3.65 13.52 14.50
N MET A 68 2.39 13.88 14.77
CA MET A 68 1.63 13.29 15.89
C MET A 68 1.34 11.82 15.62
N LEU A 69 0.84 11.49 14.42
CA LEU A 69 0.59 10.11 14.00
C LEU A 69 1.88 9.28 14.08
N GLY A 70 2.97 9.75 13.48
CA GLY A 70 4.25 9.05 13.50
C GLY A 70 4.83 8.85 14.90
N LYS A 71 4.60 9.79 15.83
CA LYS A 71 5.01 9.65 17.23
C LYS A 71 4.23 8.55 17.94
N GLU A 72 2.92 8.45 17.72
CA GLU A 72 2.07 7.44 18.37
C GLU A 72 2.25 6.05 17.79
N MET A 73 2.39 5.94 16.45
CA MET A 73 2.69 4.68 15.78
C MET A 73 4.10 4.17 16.13
N GLY A 74 5.05 5.09 16.32
CA GLY A 74 6.43 4.77 16.61
C GLY A 74 7.26 4.41 15.35
N PRO A 75 8.60 4.35 15.49
CA PRO A 75 9.52 4.19 14.36
C PRO A 75 9.53 2.77 13.76
N GLU A 76 8.99 1.79 14.47
CA GLU A 76 8.95 0.38 14.03
C GLU A 76 7.68 0.01 13.28
N PHE A 77 6.67 0.89 13.29
CA PHE A 77 5.40 0.64 12.64
C PHE A 77 5.55 0.55 11.13
N ASN A 78 4.97 -0.50 10.53
CA ASN A 78 4.90 -0.65 9.10
C ASN A 78 3.45 -0.40 8.63
N MET A 79 3.29 0.47 7.63
CA MET A 79 1.98 0.72 7.01
C MET A 79 1.45 -0.51 6.27
N ASP A 80 2.30 -1.47 5.88
CA ASP A 80 1.86 -2.68 5.18
C ASP A 80 1.08 -3.65 6.08
N SER A 81 1.26 -3.58 7.41
CA SER A 81 0.59 -4.48 8.34
C SER A 81 0.65 -3.99 9.78
N LEU A 82 -0.51 -3.94 10.44
CA LEU A 82 -0.64 -3.69 11.89
C LEU A 82 0.12 -4.68 12.77
N LEU A 83 0.34 -5.91 12.28
CA LEU A 83 1.01 -6.96 13.03
C LEU A 83 2.53 -6.91 12.86
N PHE A 84 3.03 -5.98 12.07
CA PHE A 84 4.44 -5.90 11.74
C PHE A 84 5.15 -4.96 12.71
N THR A 85 5.77 -5.55 13.72
CA THR A 85 6.82 -4.89 14.50
C THR A 85 8.16 -5.34 13.92
N LYS A 86 9.00 -4.39 13.47
CA LYS A 86 10.40 -4.71 13.12
C LYS A 86 11.06 -5.33 14.33
N SER A 87 11.10 -6.65 14.38
CA SER A 87 11.68 -7.36 15.53
C SER A 87 13.17 -7.10 15.53
N ASP A 88 13.66 -6.44 16.57
CA ASP A 88 15.07 -6.24 16.79
C ASP A 88 15.75 -7.61 16.85
N SER A 89 16.75 -7.80 16.00
CA SER A 89 17.44 -9.06 15.77
C SER A 89 18.14 -9.54 17.04
N SER A 90 17.49 -10.37 17.86
CA SER A 90 18.19 -11.12 18.93
C SER A 90 17.48 -12.38 19.45
N GLN A 91 16.34 -12.79 18.89
CA GLN A 91 15.80 -14.11 19.21
C GLN A 91 16.13 -15.09 18.10
N SER A 92 16.87 -16.14 18.46
CA SER A 92 17.16 -17.26 17.57
C SER A 92 15.87 -17.78 16.97
N VAL A 93 15.72 -17.67 15.65
CA VAL A 93 14.61 -18.27 14.92
C VAL A 93 14.84 -19.78 14.91
N THR A 94 14.47 -20.43 16.02
CA THR A 94 14.38 -21.89 16.13
C THR A 94 12.92 -22.30 16.02
N SER A 95 12.26 -21.89 14.94
CA SER A 95 11.00 -22.47 14.54
C SER A 95 10.66 -22.05 13.11
N GLU A 96 10.44 -23.03 12.24
CA GLU A 96 9.64 -22.87 11.02
C GLU A 96 8.20 -22.50 11.42
N THR A 97 8.02 -21.28 11.94
CA THR A 97 6.68 -20.71 12.06
C THR A 97 6.23 -20.28 10.68
N LYS A 98 4.97 -20.56 10.33
CA LYS A 98 4.31 -20.16 9.08
C LYS A 98 4.10 -18.63 8.96
N ASN A 99 4.98 -17.84 9.56
CA ASN A 99 4.94 -16.38 9.53
C ASN A 99 5.87 -15.91 8.41
N GLY A 100 5.38 -15.00 7.56
CA GLY A 100 6.18 -14.43 6.47
C GLY A 100 7.44 -13.77 7.00
N ASP A 101 8.55 -13.90 6.25
CA ASP A 101 9.83 -13.29 6.62
C ASP A 101 9.76 -11.76 6.43
N PRO A 102 9.77 -10.97 7.52
CA PRO A 102 9.70 -9.51 7.43
C PRO A 102 10.92 -8.89 6.74
N CYS A 103 12.03 -9.63 6.63
CA CYS A 103 13.26 -9.19 6.02
C CYS A 103 13.35 -9.56 4.52
N LEU A 104 12.34 -10.22 3.95
CA LEU A 104 12.32 -10.60 2.54
C LEU A 104 12.61 -9.44 1.55
N PRO A 105 12.10 -8.21 1.77
CA PRO A 105 12.46 -7.06 0.94
C PRO A 105 13.97 -6.74 0.95
N ASN A 106 14.71 -7.12 1.99
CA ASN A 106 16.16 -6.91 2.07
C ASN A 106 16.93 -7.95 1.23
N TYR A 107 16.43 -9.18 1.16
CA TYR A 107 17.09 -10.26 0.43
C TYR A 107 16.78 -10.26 -1.07
N THR A 108 15.62 -9.73 -1.46
CA THR A 108 15.15 -9.75 -2.85
C THR A 108 16.08 -9.00 -3.82
N PRO A 109 16.49 -7.74 -3.53
CA PRO A 109 17.45 -7.04 -4.38
C PRO A 109 18.81 -7.73 -4.43
N VAL A 110 19.25 -8.33 -3.31
CA VAL A 110 20.52 -9.08 -3.27
C VAL A 110 20.46 -10.29 -4.20
N TYR A 111 19.36 -11.04 -4.18
CA TYR A 111 19.19 -12.22 -5.02
C TYR A 111 19.04 -11.87 -6.50
N LEU A 112 18.16 -10.91 -6.83
CA LEU A 112 17.85 -10.55 -8.23
C LEU A 112 18.99 -9.80 -8.93
N ASN A 113 19.97 -9.28 -8.20
CA ASN A 113 21.18 -8.67 -8.77
C ASN A 113 22.35 -9.64 -8.92
N LYS A 114 22.21 -10.93 -8.58
CA LYS A 114 23.26 -11.94 -8.83
C LYS A 114 23.42 -12.20 -10.34
N PRO A 115 24.65 -12.23 -10.89
CA PRO A 115 24.87 -12.45 -12.32
C PRO A 115 24.25 -13.74 -12.85
N GLU A 116 24.36 -14.83 -12.09
CA GLU A 116 23.79 -16.13 -12.44
C GLU A 116 22.25 -16.10 -12.45
N VAL A 117 21.62 -15.33 -11.57
CA VAL A 117 20.16 -15.15 -11.51
C VAL A 117 19.69 -14.31 -12.68
N GLN A 118 20.35 -13.18 -12.97
CA GLN A 118 20.02 -12.35 -14.13
C GLN A 118 20.19 -13.12 -15.45
N LYS A 119 21.27 -13.91 -15.57
CA LYS A 119 21.49 -14.80 -16.73
C LYS A 119 20.36 -15.81 -16.89
N ALA A 120 19.94 -16.46 -15.80
CA ALA A 120 18.86 -17.44 -15.78
C ALA A 120 17.51 -16.81 -16.14
N LEU A 121 17.22 -15.60 -15.65
CA LEU A 121 16.01 -14.83 -15.97
C LEU A 121 16.06 -14.11 -17.31
N HIS A 122 17.17 -14.24 -18.05
CA HIS A 122 17.40 -13.50 -19.29
C HIS A 122 17.32 -11.97 -19.14
N ALA A 123 17.57 -11.47 -17.94
CA ALA A 123 17.62 -10.06 -17.59
C ALA A 123 19.02 -9.48 -17.84
N ASN A 124 19.12 -8.15 -17.93
CA ASN A 124 20.39 -7.42 -18.05
C ASN A 124 21.31 -7.89 -19.21
N LYS A 125 20.72 -8.39 -20.31
CA LYS A 125 21.50 -8.86 -21.48
C LYS A 125 22.28 -7.76 -22.19
N THR A 126 21.86 -6.51 -22.03
CA THR A 126 22.42 -5.33 -22.70
C THR A 126 23.30 -4.48 -21.79
N CYS A 127 23.71 -4.99 -20.63
CA CYS A 127 24.49 -4.24 -19.63
C CYS A 127 23.80 -2.93 -19.21
N LEU A 128 22.62 -3.06 -18.61
CA LEU A 128 21.85 -1.95 -18.04
C LEU A 128 22.71 -1.13 -17.06
N PRO A 129 22.59 0.22 -17.08
CA PRO A 129 23.40 1.10 -16.24
C PRO A 129 22.93 1.16 -14.79
N TYR A 130 21.93 0.37 -14.41
CA TYR A 130 21.31 0.36 -13.09
C TYR A 130 21.10 -1.08 -12.60
N ARG A 131 20.92 -1.21 -11.29
CA ARG A 131 20.61 -2.48 -10.62
C ARG A 131 19.10 -2.70 -10.60
N TRP A 132 18.69 -3.95 -10.44
CA TRP A 132 17.29 -4.24 -10.15
C TRP A 132 16.95 -3.73 -8.74
N ASP A 133 15.78 -3.10 -8.60
CA ASP A 133 15.19 -2.70 -7.33
C ASP A 133 13.68 -2.97 -7.34
N SER A 134 13.07 -2.97 -6.17
CA SER A 134 11.64 -3.21 -5.93
C SER A 134 10.74 -2.09 -6.47
N CYS A 135 11.22 -0.84 -6.43
CA CYS A 135 10.54 0.35 -6.92
C CYS A 135 11.57 1.29 -7.57
N ASP A 136 11.16 2.05 -8.59
CA ASP A 136 11.99 3.06 -9.25
C ASP A 136 11.22 4.38 -9.35
N GLY A 137 11.95 5.50 -9.24
CA GLY A 137 11.41 6.85 -9.32
C GLY A 137 10.57 7.30 -8.11
N PRO A 138 10.14 8.58 -8.11
CA PRO A 138 9.24 9.10 -7.08
C PRO A 138 7.84 8.47 -7.23
N LEU A 139 7.14 8.31 -6.11
CA LEU A 139 5.72 7.97 -6.11
C LEU A 139 4.95 9.06 -6.87
N ASN A 140 4.40 8.74 -8.04
CA ASN A 140 3.52 9.64 -8.78
C ASN A 140 2.16 9.69 -8.09
N ILE A 141 1.97 10.64 -7.18
CA ILE A 141 0.68 10.87 -6.53
C ILE A 141 -0.15 11.71 -7.50
N LEU A 142 -0.89 11.01 -8.37
CA LEU A 142 -1.91 11.65 -9.21
C LEU A 142 -2.97 12.28 -8.29
N PRO A 143 -3.56 13.43 -8.67
CA PRO A 143 -4.72 13.96 -7.98
C PRO A 143 -5.76 12.85 -7.85
N ALA A 144 -6.34 12.71 -6.63
CA ALA A 144 -7.38 11.76 -6.24
C ALA A 144 -7.93 10.97 -7.43
N TYR A 145 -7.45 9.71 -7.61
CA TYR A 145 -7.63 8.98 -8.87
C TYR A 145 -9.04 9.19 -9.40
N GLU A 146 -9.09 9.74 -10.61
CA GLU A 146 -10.30 9.77 -11.41
C GLU A 146 -10.97 8.40 -11.37
N THR A 147 -12.30 8.40 -11.39
CA THR A 147 -13.21 7.23 -11.41
C THR A 147 -12.97 6.22 -12.55
N LYS A 148 -11.83 6.27 -13.25
CA LYS A 148 -11.38 5.38 -14.32
C LYS A 148 -11.37 3.91 -13.91
N ASN A 149 -10.92 3.58 -12.70
CA ASN A 149 -10.97 2.20 -12.20
C ASN A 149 -12.41 1.72 -12.04
N PHE A 150 -13.27 2.57 -11.48
CA PHE A 150 -14.69 2.28 -11.34
C PHE A 150 -15.37 2.01 -12.69
N ASN A 151 -15.22 2.92 -13.66
CA ASN A 151 -15.83 2.80 -14.98
C ASN A 151 -15.36 1.53 -15.72
N THR A 152 -14.07 1.20 -15.59
CA THR A 152 -13.48 0.00 -16.20
C THR A 152 -14.06 -1.27 -15.59
N LEU A 153 -14.10 -1.38 -14.26
CA LEU A 153 -14.62 -2.56 -13.58
C LEU A 153 -16.13 -2.71 -13.79
N ALA A 154 -16.89 -1.62 -13.80
CA ALA A 154 -18.31 -1.64 -14.14
C ALA A 154 -18.55 -2.13 -15.59
N SER A 155 -17.72 -1.70 -16.55
CA SER A 155 -17.79 -2.19 -17.94
C SER A 155 -17.49 -3.70 -18.04
N LEU A 156 -16.52 -4.20 -17.28
CA LEU A 156 -16.19 -5.62 -17.23
C LEU A 156 -17.33 -6.46 -16.63
N LEU A 157 -17.95 -5.98 -15.55
CA LEU A 157 -19.12 -6.63 -14.95
C LEU A 157 -20.30 -6.72 -15.92
N ARG A 158 -20.59 -5.64 -16.68
CA ARG A 158 -21.64 -5.64 -17.72
C ARG A 158 -21.39 -6.67 -18.83
N ARG A 159 -20.13 -7.08 -19.03
CA ARG A 159 -19.72 -8.12 -19.99
C ARG A 159 -19.62 -9.51 -19.35
N HIS A 160 -20.18 -9.69 -18.15
CA HIS A 160 -20.15 -10.94 -17.37
C HIS A 160 -18.74 -11.45 -17.05
N ILE A 161 -17.76 -10.54 -16.96
CA ILE A 161 -16.43 -10.87 -16.44
C ILE A 161 -16.49 -10.86 -14.92
N ARG A 162 -16.10 -11.98 -14.29
CA ARG A 162 -16.10 -12.11 -12.83
C ARG A 162 -14.99 -11.26 -12.22
N ILE A 163 -15.28 -10.58 -11.12
CA ILE A 163 -14.31 -9.78 -10.38
C ILE A 163 -14.33 -10.24 -8.92
N LEU A 164 -13.17 -10.60 -8.39
CA LEU A 164 -12.94 -10.84 -6.96
C LEU A 164 -12.20 -9.65 -6.38
N LEU A 165 -12.80 -8.97 -5.42
CA LEU A 165 -12.13 -7.96 -4.59
C LEU A 165 -11.79 -8.62 -3.25
N TYR A 166 -10.53 -8.54 -2.84
CA TYR A 166 -10.05 -9.11 -1.58
C TYR A 166 -9.08 -8.12 -0.91
N SER A 167 -8.96 -8.20 0.41
CA SER A 167 -8.05 -7.33 1.18
C SER A 167 -7.47 -8.11 2.35
N GLY A 168 -6.21 -7.85 2.68
CA GLY A 168 -5.66 -8.18 3.98
C GLY A 168 -6.28 -7.27 5.04
N ASP A 169 -6.82 -7.83 6.11
CA ASP A 169 -7.51 -7.06 7.16
C ASP A 169 -6.56 -6.37 8.15
N GLN A 170 -5.25 -6.53 7.96
CA GLN A 170 -4.19 -5.85 8.70
C GLN A 170 -3.50 -4.75 7.91
N ASP A 171 -3.78 -4.61 6.61
CA ASP A 171 -3.14 -3.61 5.75
C ASP A 171 -3.59 -2.20 6.13
N VAL A 172 -2.63 -1.36 6.50
CA VAL A 172 -2.86 0.05 6.84
C VAL A 172 -2.73 0.92 5.58
N ALA A 173 -1.92 0.53 4.60
CA ALA A 173 -1.70 1.29 3.38
C ALA A 173 -3.00 1.38 2.57
N ASN A 174 -3.69 0.25 2.39
CA ASN A 174 -5.01 0.17 1.76
C ASN A 174 -6.01 -0.59 2.66
N PRO A 175 -6.57 0.10 3.67
CA PRO A 175 -7.49 -0.51 4.62
C PRO A 175 -8.68 -1.21 3.96
N VAL A 176 -9.10 -2.35 4.54
CA VAL A 176 -10.26 -3.14 4.06
C VAL A 176 -11.54 -2.30 3.89
N VAL A 177 -11.68 -1.22 4.66
CA VAL A 177 -12.82 -0.30 4.56
C VAL A 177 -12.87 0.40 3.20
N GLU A 178 -11.73 0.70 2.57
CA GLU A 178 -11.69 1.30 1.24
C GLU A 178 -12.21 0.32 0.18
N THR A 179 -11.73 -0.93 0.19
CA THR A 179 -12.20 -1.97 -0.73
C THR A 179 -13.69 -2.24 -0.56
N ARG A 180 -14.20 -2.23 0.69
CA ARG A 180 -15.64 -2.37 0.98
C ARG A 180 -16.45 -1.21 0.39
N LYS A 181 -16.04 0.04 0.63
CA LYS A 181 -16.70 1.22 0.06
C LYS A 181 -16.71 1.18 -1.46
N PHE A 182 -15.58 0.82 -2.08
CA PHE A 182 -15.48 0.67 -3.53
C PHE A 182 -16.42 -0.42 -4.07
N THR A 183 -16.52 -1.55 -3.38
CA THR A 183 -17.46 -2.64 -3.74
C THR A 183 -18.92 -2.16 -3.69
N TYR A 184 -19.30 -1.41 -2.65
CA TYR A 184 -20.65 -0.84 -2.55
C TYR A 184 -20.97 0.16 -3.66
N MET A 185 -19.98 0.91 -4.12
CA MET A 185 -20.16 1.78 -5.28
C MET A 185 -20.41 0.96 -6.54
N LEU A 186 -19.66 -0.14 -6.75
CA LEU A 186 -19.76 -0.97 -7.97
C LEU A 186 -21.06 -1.79 -8.04
N ALA A 187 -21.67 -2.09 -6.90
CA ALA A 187 -22.89 -2.88 -6.79
C ALA A 187 -24.18 -2.07 -7.02
N LYS A 188 -24.08 -0.75 -7.21
CA LYS A 188 -25.20 0.13 -7.59
C LYS A 188 -25.33 0.23 -9.10
#